data_AF-A0A4D4MNW4-F1
#
_entry.id   AF-A0A4D4MNW4-F1
#
_cell.length_a   1.000
_cell.length_b   1.000
_cell.length_c   1.000
_cell.angle_alpha   90.00
_cell.angle_beta   90.00
_cell.angle_gamma   90.00
#
_symmetry.space_group_name_H-M   'P 1'
#
loop_
_entity.id
_entity.type
_entity.pdbx_description
1 polymer ?
#
loop_
_entity_poly.entity_id
_entity_poly.type
_entity_poly.pdbx_seq_one_letter_code
_entity_poly.pdbx_strand_id
1 'polypeptide(L)'
;MSVPQLSAEQRGEQILAVFDTAFGELLAADPAAFRVKFRKMAASAFAFYRGTACLFYHDLDADKRGGPYLDERTSRVWIHGDLHAENFGTYMDSTGRLIFNVNDFDEAYVGPFTWDLKRFSASVALIGYAKALSDEQITELVQVYAAAYRERIHALATGAKSDEVPPFTLDTAEGPSWTRCATPAH
;
A
#
# COMPACT_ATOMS: atom_id res chain seq x y z
N MET A 1 3.36 -1.55 -20.86
CA MET A 1 4.68 -1.11 -21.37
C MET A 1 5.73 -1.91 -20.65
N SER A 2 6.78 -2.37 -21.34
CA SER A 2 7.87 -3.15 -20.73
C SER A 2 8.74 -2.20 -19.90
N VAL A 3 8.81 -2.39 -18.58
CA VAL A 3 9.78 -1.67 -17.74
C VAL A 3 11.17 -2.08 -18.20
N PRO A 4 12.10 -1.17 -18.51
CA PRO A 4 13.46 -1.53 -18.86
C PRO A 4 14.06 -2.39 -17.75
N GLN A 5 14.49 -3.62 -18.09
CA GLN A 5 15.12 -4.51 -17.12
C GLN A 5 16.55 -4.02 -16.87
N LEU A 6 16.73 -3.25 -15.81
CA LEU A 6 18.04 -2.90 -15.27
C LEU A 6 18.75 -4.17 -14.76
N SER A 7 20.07 -4.19 -14.85
CA SER A 7 20.85 -5.19 -14.12
C SER A 7 20.69 -4.99 -12.60
N ALA A 8 20.99 -6.02 -11.81
CA ALA A 8 20.92 -5.92 -10.35
C ALA A 8 21.85 -4.81 -9.80
N GLU A 9 23.01 -4.63 -10.43
CA GLU A 9 23.98 -3.58 -10.08
C GLU A 9 23.43 -2.18 -10.37
N GLN A 10 22.92 -1.96 -11.59
CA GLN A 10 22.29 -0.70 -12.00
C GLN A 10 21.09 -0.37 -11.11
N ARG A 11 20.30 -1.38 -10.75
CA ARG A 11 19.17 -1.19 -9.84
C ARG A 11 19.63 -0.83 -8.43
N GLY A 12 20.72 -1.43 -7.95
CA GLY A 12 21.34 -1.08 -6.68
C GLY A 12 21.79 0.37 -6.63
N GLU A 13 22.50 0.84 -7.66
CA GLU A 13 22.93 2.24 -7.78
C GLU A 13 21.74 3.21 -7.77
N GLN A 14 20.67 2.88 -8.50
CA GLN A 14 19.45 3.68 -8.53
C GLN A 14 18.80 3.79 -7.15
N ILE A 15 18.70 2.66 -6.42
CA ILE A 15 18.13 2.65 -5.06
C ILE A 15 18.96 3.54 -4.13
N LEU A 16 20.29 3.45 -4.20
CA LEU A 16 21.18 4.27 -3.40
C LEU A 16 21.02 5.77 -3.72
N ALA A 17 20.91 6.14 -4.99
CA ALA A 17 20.68 7.52 -5.40
C ALA A 17 19.34 8.09 -4.87
N VAL A 18 18.28 7.28 -4.93
CA VAL A 18 16.98 7.66 -4.35
C VAL A 18 17.08 7.81 -2.83
N PHE A 19 17.80 6.92 -2.15
CA PHE A 19 17.98 7.00 -0.70
C PHE A 19 18.81 8.21 -0.30
N ASP A 20 19.86 8.54 -1.04
CA ASP A 20 20.67 9.73 -0.78
C ASP A 20 19.79 10.99 -0.89
N THR A 21 18.96 11.06 -1.93
CA THR A 21 18.01 12.17 -2.11
C THR A 21 16.96 12.25 -1.00
N ALA A 22 16.36 11.10 -0.63
CA ALA A 22 15.25 11.07 0.32
C ALA A 22 15.69 11.14 1.79
N PHE A 23 16.88 10.64 2.10
CA PHE A 23 17.33 10.40 3.46
C PHE A 23 18.70 10.99 3.79
N GLY A 24 19.46 11.52 2.82
CA GLY A 24 20.86 11.94 3.02
C GLY A 24 21.05 12.92 4.17
N GLU A 25 20.23 13.98 4.23
CA GLU A 25 20.28 14.97 5.31
C GLU A 25 19.94 14.37 6.68
N LEU A 26 18.88 13.54 6.73
CA LEU A 26 18.43 12.88 7.96
C LEU A 26 19.45 11.84 8.45
N LEU A 27 20.10 11.12 7.52
CA LEU A 27 21.17 10.16 7.77
C LEU A 27 22.41 10.87 8.32
N ALA A 28 22.77 12.03 7.77
CA ALA A 28 23.88 12.84 8.26
C ALA A 28 23.60 13.39 9.67
N ALA A 29 22.35 13.76 9.95
CA ALA A 29 21.92 14.26 11.26
C ALA A 29 21.90 13.17 12.35
N ASP A 30 21.41 11.96 12.04
CA ASP A 30 21.40 10.83 12.98
C ASP A 30 21.75 9.49 12.31
N PRO A 31 23.06 9.17 12.17
CA PRO A 31 23.49 7.91 11.59
C PRO A 31 23.06 6.67 12.40
N ALA A 32 22.83 6.81 13.73
CA ALA A 32 22.47 5.68 14.58
C ALA A 32 21.02 5.27 14.37
N ALA A 33 20.09 6.23 14.32
CA ALA A 33 18.70 5.98 13.99
C ALA A 33 18.55 5.34 12.60
N PHE A 34 19.31 5.81 11.61
CA PHE A 34 19.27 5.23 10.27
C PHE A 34 19.82 3.81 10.19
N ARG A 35 20.86 3.47 10.95
CA ARG A 35 21.29 2.06 11.05
C ARG A 35 20.18 1.15 11.57
N VAL A 36 19.41 1.62 12.55
CA VAL A 36 18.24 0.88 13.05
C VAL A 36 17.15 0.79 11.97
N LYS A 37 16.86 1.89 11.27
CA LYS A 37 15.90 1.93 10.15
C LYS A 37 16.28 0.93 9.06
N PHE A 38 17.53 0.94 8.59
CA PHE A 38 18.01 0.01 7.56
C PHE A 38 17.95 -1.45 8.01
N ARG A 39 18.26 -1.76 9.28
CA ARG A 39 18.09 -3.11 9.82
C ARG A 39 16.64 -3.57 9.81
N LYS A 40 15.70 -2.69 10.16
CA LYS A 40 14.26 -2.99 10.08
C LYS A 40 13.81 -3.24 8.64
N MET A 41 14.24 -2.39 7.71
CA MET A 41 13.91 -2.56 6.27
C MET A 41 14.49 -3.86 5.70
N ALA A 42 15.68 -4.27 6.12
CA ALA A 42 16.32 -5.50 5.67
C ALA A 42 15.64 -6.79 6.19
N ALA A 43 14.66 -6.69 7.10
CA ALA A 43 14.03 -7.85 7.71
C ALA A 43 13.15 -8.65 6.74
N SER A 44 12.54 -8.00 5.74
CA SER A 44 11.72 -8.67 4.72
C SER A 44 11.48 -7.76 3.50
N ALA A 45 11.07 -8.35 2.38
CA ALA A 45 10.69 -7.57 1.18
C ALA A 45 9.52 -6.60 1.48
N PHE A 46 8.58 -7.01 2.33
CA PHE A 46 7.50 -6.15 2.79
C PHE A 46 8.01 -5.00 3.67
N ALA A 47 8.91 -5.28 4.63
CA ALA A 47 9.53 -4.27 5.49
C ALA A 47 10.37 -3.26 4.70
N PHE A 48 11.06 -3.72 3.66
CA PHE A 48 11.75 -2.87 2.70
C PHE A 48 10.74 -1.97 1.97
N TYR A 49 9.74 -2.57 1.34
CA TYR A 49 8.73 -1.85 0.56
C TYR A 49 8.04 -0.72 1.34
N ARG A 50 7.60 -0.99 2.57
CA ARG A 50 6.99 0.04 3.44
C ARG A 50 7.96 1.15 3.83
N GLY A 51 9.25 0.82 4.03
CA GLY A 51 10.25 1.81 4.44
C GLY A 51 10.78 2.67 3.28
N THR A 52 10.40 2.36 2.05
CA THR A 52 10.94 2.95 0.82
C THR A 52 9.86 3.56 -0.07
N ALA A 53 8.94 4.33 0.52
CA ALA A 53 7.90 5.06 -0.19
C ALA A 53 8.42 5.89 -1.36
N CYS A 54 9.54 6.58 -1.13
CA CYS A 54 10.23 7.39 -2.12
C CYS A 54 10.65 6.58 -3.36
N LEU A 55 11.13 5.35 -3.17
CA LEU A 55 11.55 4.47 -4.26
C LEU A 55 10.35 4.02 -5.11
N PHE A 56 9.24 3.67 -4.47
CA PHE A 56 8.01 3.32 -5.18
C PHE A 56 7.53 4.46 -6.08
N TYR A 57 7.52 5.70 -5.57
CA TYR A 57 7.11 6.86 -6.36
C TYR A 57 8.11 7.24 -7.45
N HIS A 58 9.41 7.05 -7.18
CA HIS A 58 10.45 7.21 -8.18
C HIS A 58 10.23 6.26 -9.35
N ASP A 59 9.89 5.00 -9.07
CA ASP A 59 9.62 3.99 -10.11
C ASP A 59 8.33 4.29 -10.89
N LEU A 60 7.31 4.85 -10.24
CA LEU A 60 6.06 5.26 -10.87
C LEU A 60 6.10 6.62 -11.56
N ASP A 61 7.21 7.37 -11.45
CA ASP A 61 7.36 8.68 -12.08
C ASP A 61 7.17 8.61 -13.60
N ALA A 62 7.63 7.51 -14.22
CA ALA A 62 7.43 7.24 -15.64
C ALA A 62 5.94 7.13 -16.06
N ASP A 63 5.07 6.71 -15.13
CA ASP A 63 3.62 6.57 -15.36
C ASP A 63 2.84 7.88 -15.14
N LYS A 64 3.50 8.98 -14.73
CA LYS A 64 2.87 10.29 -14.46
C LYS A 64 2.08 10.88 -15.64
N ARG A 65 2.35 10.46 -16.87
CA ARG A 65 1.99 11.22 -18.09
C ARG A 65 0.94 10.60 -19.01
N GLY A 66 0.14 9.63 -18.57
CA GLY A 66 -1.04 9.23 -19.37
C GLY A 66 -1.31 7.74 -19.43
N GLY A 67 -1.57 7.13 -18.28
CA GLY A 67 -2.27 5.84 -18.26
C GLY A 67 -3.68 5.98 -18.85
N PRO A 68 -4.29 4.90 -19.37
CA PRO A 68 -5.61 4.93 -20.03
C PRO A 68 -6.76 5.36 -19.10
N TYR A 69 -6.51 5.43 -17.80
CA TYR A 69 -7.47 5.81 -16.77
C TYR A 69 -7.21 7.20 -16.18
N LEU A 70 -6.25 7.96 -16.73
CA LEU A 70 -5.85 9.27 -16.22
C LEU A 70 -6.26 10.39 -17.19
N ASP A 71 -7.04 11.34 -16.67
CA ASP A 71 -7.36 12.63 -17.30
C ASP A 71 -7.00 13.78 -16.34
N GLU A 72 -7.31 15.02 -16.70
CA GLU A 72 -7.00 16.20 -15.86
C GLU A 72 -7.60 16.10 -14.44
N ARG A 73 -8.76 15.46 -14.28
CA ARG A 73 -9.47 15.33 -13.01
C ARG A 73 -8.95 14.17 -12.18
N THR A 74 -8.58 13.06 -12.81
CA THR A 74 -8.15 11.83 -12.12
C THR A 74 -6.63 11.74 -11.91
N SER A 75 -5.85 12.55 -12.63
CA SER A 75 -4.39 12.68 -12.42
C SER A 75 -4.00 13.60 -11.25
N ARG A 76 -4.96 14.35 -10.69
CA ARG A 76 -4.74 15.36 -9.65
C ARG A 76 -5.74 15.22 -8.51
N VAL A 77 -5.70 14.08 -7.82
CA VAL A 77 -6.49 13.84 -6.62
C VAL A 77 -5.61 13.77 -5.39
N TRP A 78 -6.18 14.03 -4.22
CA TRP A 78 -5.49 13.75 -2.96
C TRP A 78 -5.36 12.24 -2.79
N ILE A 79 -4.13 11.78 -2.66
CA ILE A 79 -3.77 10.38 -2.39
C ILE A 79 -3.11 10.29 -1.02
N HIS A 80 -3.19 9.12 -0.41
CA HIS A 80 -2.65 8.82 0.91
C HIS A 80 -1.11 8.82 0.92
N GLY A 81 -0.46 8.44 -0.19
CA GLY A 81 0.99 8.52 -0.31
C GLY A 81 1.78 7.37 0.35
N ASP A 82 1.30 6.81 1.45
CA ASP A 82 1.88 5.58 2.01
C ASP A 82 0.88 4.45 2.22
N LEU A 83 -0.09 4.28 1.31
CA LEU A 83 -1.08 3.23 1.49
C LEU A 83 -0.47 1.82 1.35
N HIS A 84 -0.32 1.11 2.47
CA HIS A 84 0.10 -0.29 2.51
C HIS A 84 -0.77 -1.11 3.48
N ALA A 85 -0.80 -2.44 3.32
CA ALA A 85 -1.68 -3.32 4.11
C ALA A 85 -1.48 -3.24 5.63
N GLU A 86 -0.29 -2.91 6.13
CA GLU A 86 -0.09 -2.64 7.57
C GLU A 86 -0.59 -1.25 8.04
N ASN A 87 -1.06 -0.37 7.14
CA ASN A 87 -1.84 0.81 7.55
C ASN A 87 -3.24 0.40 7.98
N PHE A 88 -3.72 -0.76 7.51
CA PHE A 88 -4.96 -1.37 7.97
C PHE A 88 -4.67 -2.21 9.20
N GLY A 89 -4.76 -1.57 10.36
CA GLY A 89 -4.74 -2.25 11.65
C GLY A 89 -6.14 -2.63 12.09
N THR A 90 -6.26 -3.73 12.82
CA THR A 90 -7.44 -4.02 13.64
C THR A 90 -7.26 -3.33 14.99
N TYR A 91 -8.08 -2.32 15.27
CA TYR A 91 -8.07 -1.61 16.54
C TYR A 91 -9.38 -1.82 17.28
N MET A 92 -9.30 -1.92 18.61
CA MET A 92 -10.48 -1.97 19.46
C MET A 92 -11.00 -0.55 19.68
N ASP A 93 -12.22 -0.25 19.24
CA ASP A 93 -12.84 1.04 19.49
C ASP A 93 -13.23 1.20 20.98
N SER A 94 -13.68 2.40 21.36
CA SER A 94 -14.11 2.70 22.74
C SER A 94 -15.28 1.86 23.25
N THR A 95 -15.89 1.04 22.38
CA THR A 95 -16.99 0.12 22.67
C THR A 95 -16.59 -1.36 22.62
N GLY A 96 -15.30 -1.66 22.42
CA GLY A 96 -14.78 -3.03 22.38
C GLY A 96 -14.85 -3.70 21.01
N ARG A 97 -15.13 -2.97 19.93
CA ARG A 97 -15.28 -3.53 18.57
C ARG A 97 -13.98 -3.44 17.78
N LEU A 98 -13.61 -4.53 17.11
CA LEU A 98 -12.50 -4.52 16.16
C LEU A 98 -12.89 -3.72 14.91
N ILE A 99 -12.25 -2.58 14.69
CA ILE A 99 -12.42 -1.73 13.50
C ILE A 99 -11.16 -1.84 12.64
N PHE A 100 -11.34 -2.11 11.34
CA PHE A 100 -10.31 -1.87 10.33
C PHE A 100 -10.23 -0.37 10.04
N ASN A 101 -9.11 0.27 10.37
CA ASN A 101 -8.89 1.68 10.06
C ASN A 101 -7.51 1.89 9.42
N VAL A 102 -7.41 2.91 8.56
CA VAL A 102 -6.15 3.38 7.98
C VAL A 102 -5.49 4.30 9.01
N ASN A 103 -4.29 3.96 9.47
CA ASN A 103 -3.42 4.87 10.22
C ASN A 103 -2.31 5.43 9.30
N ASP A 104 -1.97 6.69 9.58
CA ASP A 104 -0.88 7.52 9.04
C ASP A 104 -1.13 8.29 7.73
N PHE A 105 -1.87 9.40 7.81
CA PHE A 105 -2.07 10.37 6.70
C PHE A 105 -0.90 11.36 6.49
N ASP A 106 0.24 11.16 7.13
CA ASP A 106 1.35 12.15 7.17
C ASP A 106 2.09 12.30 5.84
N GLU A 107 1.83 11.42 4.86
CA GLU A 107 2.41 11.45 3.51
C GLU A 107 1.37 11.79 2.42
N ALA A 108 0.31 12.54 2.72
CA ALA A 108 -0.67 12.90 1.70
C ALA A 108 -0.08 13.80 0.58
N TYR A 109 -0.26 13.38 -0.68
CA TYR A 109 0.20 14.13 -1.85
C TYR A 109 -0.93 14.32 -2.87
N VAL A 110 -0.79 15.30 -3.77
CA VAL A 110 -1.66 15.40 -4.96
C VAL A 110 -1.03 14.61 -6.10
N GLY A 111 -1.74 13.60 -6.59
CA GLY A 111 -1.27 12.76 -7.68
C GLY A 111 -2.36 11.88 -8.30
N PRO A 112 -1.96 11.00 -9.23
CA PRO A 112 -2.86 10.02 -9.83
C PRO A 112 -3.40 9.04 -8.79
N PHE A 113 -4.72 8.85 -8.75
CA PHE A 113 -5.36 7.88 -7.84
C PHE A 113 -4.82 6.45 -8.01
N THR A 114 -4.32 6.14 -9.21
CA THR A 114 -3.78 4.82 -9.55
C THR A 114 -2.53 4.48 -8.75
N TRP A 115 -1.84 5.46 -8.16
CA TRP A 115 -0.68 5.19 -7.33
C TRP A 115 -1.04 4.51 -6.02
N ASP A 116 -2.04 4.99 -5.29
CA ASP A 116 -2.49 4.33 -4.06
C ASP A 116 -3.03 2.92 -4.34
N LEU A 117 -3.80 2.76 -5.43
CA LEU A 117 -4.27 1.46 -5.88
C LEU A 117 -3.12 0.49 -6.13
N LYS A 118 -2.11 0.91 -6.89
CA LYS A 118 -0.91 0.10 -7.17
C LYS A 118 -0.13 -0.18 -5.89
N ARG A 119 0.00 0.83 -5.03
CA ARG A 119 0.81 0.75 -3.81
C ARG A 119 0.23 -0.27 -2.85
N PHE A 120 -1.08 -0.20 -2.64
CA PHE A 120 -1.78 -1.15 -1.81
C PHE A 120 -1.77 -2.56 -2.43
N SER A 121 -2.03 -2.69 -3.73
CA SER A 121 -2.00 -3.98 -4.42
C SER A 121 -0.64 -4.68 -4.30
N ALA A 122 0.45 -3.94 -4.48
CA ALA A 122 1.81 -4.48 -4.29
C ALA A 122 2.05 -4.88 -2.83
N SER A 123 1.52 -4.13 -1.86
CA SER A 123 1.62 -4.50 -0.45
C SER A 123 0.89 -5.82 -0.12
N VAL A 124 -0.30 -6.04 -0.70
CA VAL A 124 -1.06 -7.30 -0.58
C VAL A 124 -0.27 -8.46 -1.17
N ALA A 125 0.32 -8.26 -2.35
CA ALA A 125 1.15 -9.29 -2.99
C ALA A 125 2.37 -9.65 -2.13
N LEU A 126 3.09 -8.67 -1.59
CA LEU A 126 4.26 -8.90 -0.74
C LEU A 126 3.91 -9.63 0.57
N ILE A 127 2.75 -9.33 1.18
CA ILE A 127 2.25 -10.10 2.32
C ILE A 127 1.89 -11.52 1.90
N GLY A 128 1.20 -11.70 0.78
CA GLY A 128 0.83 -13.01 0.27
C GLY A 128 2.04 -13.90 0.03
N TYR A 129 3.09 -13.35 -0.59
CA TYR A 129 4.37 -14.05 -0.75
C TYR A 129 5.01 -14.40 0.59
N ALA A 130 5.03 -13.48 1.55
CA ALA A 130 5.56 -13.75 2.90
C ALA A 130 4.77 -14.84 3.66
N LYS A 131 3.50 -15.03 3.31
CA LYS A 131 2.62 -16.09 3.84
C LYS A 131 2.60 -17.36 3.00
N ALA A 132 3.44 -17.45 1.97
CA ALA A 132 3.53 -18.57 1.03
C ALA A 132 2.19 -18.90 0.35
N LEU A 133 1.39 -17.87 0.04
CA LEU A 133 0.22 -18.01 -0.83
C LEU A 133 0.69 -18.21 -2.29
N SER A 134 -0.13 -18.90 -3.10
CA SER A 134 0.16 -19.05 -4.52
C SER A 134 -0.09 -17.76 -5.31
N ASP A 135 0.49 -17.65 -6.50
CA ASP A 135 0.28 -16.50 -7.38
C ASP A 135 -1.21 -16.33 -7.74
N GLU A 136 -1.97 -17.43 -7.86
CA GLU A 136 -3.41 -17.40 -8.09
C GLU A 136 -4.15 -16.79 -6.91
N GLN A 137 -3.83 -17.20 -5.67
CA GLN A 137 -4.45 -16.65 -4.46
C GLN A 137 -4.12 -15.17 -4.28
N ILE A 138 -2.88 -14.78 -4.56
CA ILE A 138 -2.46 -13.37 -4.50
C ILE A 138 -3.20 -12.55 -5.55
N THR A 139 -3.31 -13.08 -6.77
CA THR A 139 -4.05 -12.43 -7.87
C THR A 139 -5.52 -12.23 -7.50
N GLU A 140 -6.16 -13.24 -6.92
CA GLU A 140 -7.54 -13.16 -6.44
C GLU A 140 -7.70 -12.05 -5.38
N LEU A 141 -6.82 -12.01 -4.37
CA LEU A 141 -6.87 -10.97 -3.34
C LEU A 141 -6.74 -9.55 -3.91
N VAL A 142 -5.81 -9.36 -4.85
CA VAL A 142 -5.62 -8.06 -5.52
C VAL A 142 -6.84 -7.68 -6.36
N GLN A 143 -7.45 -8.65 -7.05
CA GLN A 143 -8.66 -8.43 -7.85
C GLN A 143 -9.86 -8.06 -6.97
N VAL A 144 -10.04 -8.74 -5.83
CA VAL A 144 -11.09 -8.42 -4.84
C VAL A 144 -10.93 -6.99 -4.35
N TYR A 145 -9.71 -6.58 -3.98
CA TYR A 145 -9.43 -5.20 -3.58
C TYR A 145 -9.79 -4.18 -4.68
N ALA A 146 -9.34 -4.43 -5.92
CA ALA A 146 -9.60 -3.53 -7.04
C ALA A 146 -11.10 -3.42 -7.37
N ALA A 147 -11.83 -4.53 -7.29
CA ALA A 147 -13.28 -4.56 -7.50
C ALA A 147 -14.02 -3.75 -6.42
N ALA A 148 -13.68 -3.96 -5.14
CA ALA A 148 -14.26 -3.23 -4.02
C ALA A 148 -13.99 -1.72 -4.12
N TYR A 149 -12.77 -1.32 -4.49
CA TYR A 149 -12.45 0.09 -4.71
C TYR A 149 -13.32 0.69 -5.83
N ARG A 150 -13.41 0.02 -6.98
CA ARG A 150 -14.23 0.47 -8.11
C ARG A 150 -15.70 0.63 -7.72
N GLU A 151 -16.25 -0.36 -7.04
CA GLU A 151 -17.65 -0.36 -6.59
C GLU A 151 -17.92 0.79 -5.61
N ARG A 152 -16.99 1.05 -4.69
CA ARG A 152 -17.11 2.16 -3.76
C ARG A 152 -17.10 3.52 -4.47
N ILE A 153 -16.18 3.72 -5.41
CA ILE A 153 -16.12 4.95 -6.22
C ILE A 153 -17.41 5.11 -7.05
N HIS A 154 -17.91 4.03 -7.65
CA HIS A 154 -19.17 4.06 -8.39
C HIS A 154 -20.34 4.47 -7.48
N ALA A 155 -20.49 3.86 -6.30
CA ALA A 155 -21.54 4.20 -5.34
C ALA A 155 -21.50 5.68 -4.93
N LEU A 156 -20.30 6.20 -4.62
CA LEU A 156 -20.10 7.62 -4.30
C LEU A 156 -20.48 8.53 -5.47
N ALA A 157 -20.08 8.18 -6.70
CA ALA A 157 -20.42 8.92 -7.90
C ALA A 157 -21.92 8.93 -8.20
N THR A 158 -22.64 7.85 -7.84
CA THR A 158 -24.10 7.73 -8.01
C THR A 158 -24.91 8.25 -6.81
N GLY A 159 -24.27 8.87 -5.82
CA GLY A 159 -24.95 9.61 -4.74
C GLY A 159 -25.16 8.85 -3.43
N ALA A 160 -24.46 7.74 -3.19
CA ALA A 160 -24.41 7.13 -1.86
C ALA A 160 -23.80 8.11 -0.84
N LYS A 161 -24.42 8.27 0.34
CA LYS A 161 -23.88 9.14 1.38
C LYS A 161 -22.62 8.52 1.99
N SER A 162 -21.65 9.34 2.40
CA SER A 162 -20.39 8.87 3.01
C SER A 162 -20.63 7.99 4.24
N ASP A 163 -21.72 8.24 4.95
CA ASP A 163 -22.01 7.69 6.28
C ASP A 163 -22.76 6.34 6.24
N GLU A 164 -23.09 5.83 5.04
CA GLU A 164 -23.88 4.60 4.87
C GLU A 164 -23.03 3.31 4.85
N VAL A 165 -21.71 3.41 4.96
CA VAL A 165 -20.85 2.21 4.99
C VAL A 165 -20.51 1.88 6.44
N PRO A 166 -21.10 0.83 7.03
CA PRO A 166 -20.70 0.39 8.35
C PRO A 166 -19.20 0.00 8.32
N PRO A 167 -18.45 0.27 9.41
CA PRO A 167 -17.06 -0.12 9.49
C PRO A 167 -16.90 -1.62 9.21
N PHE A 168 -15.79 -1.99 8.57
CA PHE A 168 -15.39 -3.39 8.48
C PHE A 168 -15.10 -3.90 9.89
N THR A 169 -15.98 -4.77 10.34
CA THR A 169 -15.97 -5.43 11.65
C THR A 169 -15.96 -6.94 11.41
N LEU A 170 -15.62 -7.74 12.43
CA LEU A 170 -15.62 -9.20 12.31
C LEU A 170 -17.00 -9.76 11.91
N ASP A 171 -18.06 -9.03 12.23
CA ASP A 171 -19.46 -9.32 11.91
C ASP A 171 -19.90 -8.84 10.51
N THR A 172 -19.15 -7.96 9.85
CA THR A 172 -19.50 -7.43 8.52
C THR A 172 -18.54 -7.83 7.40
N ALA A 173 -17.42 -8.49 7.71
CA ALA A 173 -16.48 -9.00 6.71
C ALA A 173 -16.89 -10.39 6.21
N GLU A 174 -17.19 -10.53 4.92
CA GLU A 174 -17.40 -11.82 4.25
C GLU A 174 -16.27 -12.11 3.24
N GLY A 175 -15.86 -13.38 3.10
CA GLY A 175 -14.77 -13.80 2.19
C GLY A 175 -13.54 -14.42 2.89
N PRO A 176 -12.37 -14.53 2.23
CA PRO A 176 -11.21 -15.31 2.71
C PRO A 176 -10.62 -14.84 4.05
N SER A 177 -11.06 -13.70 4.58
CA SER A 177 -10.80 -13.21 5.93
C SER A 177 -11.47 -14.04 7.04
N TRP A 178 -12.48 -14.87 6.72
CA TRP A 178 -13.20 -15.67 7.71
C TRP A 178 -12.57 -17.04 7.99
N THR A 179 -11.96 -17.68 6.99
CA THR A 179 -11.68 -19.13 7.06
C THR A 179 -10.41 -19.52 7.83
N ARG A 180 -9.69 -18.58 8.47
CA ARG A 180 -8.51 -18.91 9.29
C ARG A 180 -8.46 -18.30 10.69
N CYS A 181 -9.46 -17.51 11.10
CA CYS A 181 -9.54 -17.00 12.48
C CYS A 181 -10.47 -17.82 13.39
N ALA A 182 -11.25 -18.76 12.83
CA ALA A 182 -12.28 -19.50 13.57
C ALA A 182 -11.89 -20.92 14.00
N THR A 183 -10.62 -21.32 13.94
CA THR A 183 -10.14 -22.57 14.54
C THR A 183 -9.38 -22.28 15.83
N PRO A 184 -9.94 -22.60 17.01
CA PRO A 184 -9.17 -22.61 18.25
C PRO A 184 -8.10 -23.69 18.14
N ALA A 185 -6.84 -23.32 18.33
CA ALA A 185 -5.82 -24.28 18.67
C ALA A 185 -6.17 -24.86 20.06
N HIS A 186 -6.55 -26.14 20.10
CA HIS A 186 -6.46 -26.96 21.29
C HIS A 186 -5.06 -27.58 21.36
#